data_AF-A0A1H2YKW4-F1
#
_entry.id   AF-A0A1H2YKW4-F1
#
_cell.length_a   1.000
_cell.length_b   1.000
_cell.length_c   1.000
_cell.angle_alpha   90.00
_cell.angle_beta   90.00
_cell.angle_gamma   90.00
#
_symmetry.space_group_name_H-M   'P 1'
#
loop_
_entity.id
_entity.type
_entity.pdbx_description
1 polymer ?
#
loop_
_entity_poly.entity_id
_entity_poly.type
_entity_poly.pdbx_seq_one_letter_code
_entity_poly.pdbx_strand_id
1 'polypeptide(L)'
;MINRTFDRWASIVFVLVGIFFIVASKSLSTTAYGSGVGPDVFPFGLGILLVLLSIRLFYETFRYQANEQEKVTLDWKRFLIVIVAVLFYASSLEWLGYILSTFIFLVITFQTMERGKWISTILVSGFFSGGVYYLYVNVLKGVLPSFPLF
;
A
#
# COMPACT_ATOMS: atom_id res chain seq x y z
N MET A 1 -16.94 -13.36 9.53
CA MET A 1 -16.80 -13.68 10.97
C MET A 1 -15.63 -12.85 11.49
N ILE A 2 -15.88 -11.73 12.17
CA ILE A 2 -14.80 -10.91 12.76
C ILE A 2 -14.30 -11.66 13.99
N ASN A 3 -13.15 -12.30 13.87
CA ASN A 3 -12.60 -13.10 14.94
C ASN A 3 -11.75 -12.18 15.82
N ARG A 4 -12.34 -11.66 16.90
CA ARG A 4 -11.72 -10.67 17.81
C ARG A 4 -10.36 -11.12 18.34
N THR A 5 -10.10 -12.42 18.42
CA THR A 5 -8.78 -12.95 18.76
C THR A 5 -7.80 -12.73 17.62
N PHE A 6 -8.16 -13.07 16.39
CA PHE A 6 -7.35 -12.84 15.19
C PHE A 6 -6.96 -11.37 15.01
N ASP A 7 -7.90 -10.43 15.12
CA ASP A 7 -7.60 -8.99 14.92
C ASP A 7 -6.66 -8.44 16.01
N ARG A 8 -6.80 -8.96 17.24
CA ARG A 8 -5.95 -8.61 18.38
C ARG A 8 -4.55 -9.20 18.23
N TRP A 9 -4.46 -10.46 17.80
CA TRP A 9 -3.18 -11.12 17.47
C TRP A 9 -2.49 -10.45 16.28
N ALA A 10 -3.23 -10.13 15.21
CA ALA A 10 -2.72 -9.44 14.03
C ALA A 10 -2.19 -8.05 14.40
N SER A 11 -2.91 -7.29 15.24
CA SER A 11 -2.46 -5.98 15.73
C SER A 11 -1.17 -6.09 16.54
N ILE A 12 -1.05 -7.07 17.44
CA ILE A 12 0.19 -7.31 18.22
C ILE A 12 1.35 -7.67 17.28
N VAL A 13 1.12 -8.58 16.33
CA VAL A 13 2.13 -8.98 15.35
C VAL A 13 2.57 -7.80 14.49
N PHE A 14 1.65 -6.97 14.01
CA PHE A 14 1.98 -5.79 13.21
C PHE A 14 2.75 -4.72 13.99
N VAL A 15 2.43 -4.52 15.27
CA VAL A 15 3.24 -3.64 16.15
C VAL A 15 4.66 -4.19 16.30
N LEU A 16 4.81 -5.49 16.58
CA LEU A 16 6.13 -6.11 16.73
C LEU A 16 6.96 -6.03 15.44
N VAL A 17 6.33 -6.31 14.29
CA VAL A 17 6.97 -6.19 12.97
C VAL A 17 7.33 -4.72 12.68
N GLY A 18 6.46 -3.76 12.98
CA GLY A 18 6.75 -2.33 12.81
C GLY A 18 7.93 -1.86 13.66
N ILE A 19 7.97 -2.26 14.94
CA ILE A 19 9.11 -1.97 15.84
C ILE A 19 10.40 -2.63 15.31
N PHE A 20 10.32 -3.88 14.85
CA PHE A 20 11.44 -4.57 14.23
C PHE A 20 11.99 -3.78 13.04
N PHE A 21 11.12 -3.31 12.13
CA PHE A 21 11.54 -2.47 11.01
C PHE A 21 12.22 -1.17 11.45
N ILE A 22 11.71 -0.50 12.49
CA ILE A 22 12.32 0.73 13.04
C ILE A 22 13.70 0.46 13.65
N VAL A 23 13.85 -0.63 14.39
CA VAL A 23 15.13 -0.98 15.03
C VAL A 23 16.13 -1.48 14.00
N ALA A 24 15.69 -2.33 13.07
CA ALA A 24 16.52 -2.82 11.97
C ALA A 24 16.97 -1.68 11.06
N SER A 25 16.11 -0.71 10.74
CA SER A 25 16.49 0.44 9.91
C SER A 25 17.66 1.23 10.50
N LYS A 26 17.73 1.39 11.82
CA LYS A 26 18.85 2.06 12.50
C LYS A 26 20.20 1.36 12.34
N SER A 27 20.21 0.07 12.01
CA SER A 27 21.44 -0.66 11.67
C SER A 27 21.84 -0.49 10.19
N LEU A 28 20.91 -0.09 9.32
CA LEU A 28 21.20 0.23 7.91
C LEU A 28 21.78 1.65 7.74
N SER A 29 21.52 2.57 8.67
CA SER A 29 22.03 3.95 8.58
C SER A 29 23.55 4.05 8.80
N THR A 30 24.18 3.02 9.38
CA THR A 30 25.63 2.98 9.66
C THR A 30 26.47 2.56 8.46
N THR A 31 25.87 1.99 7.41
CA THR A 31 26.59 1.48 6.21
C THR A 31 26.52 2.42 4.99
N ALA A 32 25.75 3.51 5.04
CA ALA A 32 25.53 4.40 3.91
C ALA A 32 26.50 5.59 3.86
N TYR A 33 27.77 5.32 3.56
CA TYR A 33 28.72 6.36 3.17
C TYR A 33 28.43 6.78 1.71
N GLY A 34 27.56 7.78 1.52
CA GLY A 34 27.56 8.59 0.28
C GLY A 34 26.25 8.75 -0.51
N SER A 35 25.11 8.18 -0.09
CA SER A 35 23.82 8.44 -0.75
C SER A 35 23.04 9.54 -0.03
N GLY A 36 22.51 10.53 -0.78
CA GLY A 36 21.77 11.68 -0.22
C GLY A 36 20.46 11.34 0.50
N VAL A 37 20.05 10.07 0.50
CA VAL A 37 18.97 9.49 1.30
C VAL A 37 19.50 8.17 1.84
N GLY A 38 19.42 7.96 3.16
CA GLY A 38 19.89 6.74 3.79
C GLY A 38 18.94 5.56 3.52
N PRO A 39 19.46 4.32 3.39
CA PRO A 39 18.65 3.12 3.18
C PRO A 39 17.71 2.80 4.37
N ASP A 40 17.88 3.49 5.48
CA ASP A 40 17.06 3.43 6.69
C ASP A 40 15.75 4.23 6.60
N VAL A 41 15.64 5.19 5.68
CA VAL A 41 14.48 6.09 5.57
C VAL A 41 13.21 5.32 5.21
N PHE A 42 13.30 4.38 4.27
CA PHE A 42 12.16 3.60 3.80
C PHE A 42 11.61 2.63 4.86
N PRO A 43 12.44 1.77 5.49
CA PRO A 43 11.95 0.86 6.52
C PRO A 43 11.51 1.59 7.80
N PHE A 44 12.15 2.72 8.15
CA PHE A 44 11.74 3.55 9.29
C PHE A 44 10.35 4.16 9.10
N GLY A 45 10.10 4.78 7.94
CA GLY A 45 8.80 5.38 7.62
C GLY A 45 7.67 4.35 7.58
N LEU A 46 7.92 3.20 6.94
CA LEU A 46 6.97 2.09 6.92
C LEU A 46 6.68 1.55 8.32
N GLY A 47 7.71 1.41 9.16
CA GLY A 47 7.55 0.99 10.55
C GLY A 47 6.68 1.95 11.37
N ILE A 48 6.88 3.26 11.24
CA ILE A 48 6.02 4.27 11.90
C ILE A 48 4.58 4.15 11.42
N LEU A 49 4.35 4.05 10.10
CA LEU A 49 3.01 3.96 9.54
C LEU A 49 2.29 2.69 10.02
N LEU A 50 2.99 1.55 10.05
CA LEU A 50 2.47 0.29 10.59
C LEU A 50 2.08 0.41 12.06
N VAL A 51 2.91 1.06 12.88
CA VAL A 51 2.61 1.29 14.30
C VAL A 51 1.36 2.16 14.44
N LEU A 52 1.26 3.27 13.70
CA LEU A 52 0.08 4.16 13.74
C LEU A 52 -1.20 3.44 13.31
N LEU A 53 -1.16 2.67 12.21
CA LEU A 53 -2.30 1.89 11.74
C LEU A 53 -2.70 0.80 12.75
N SER A 54 -1.72 0.16 13.39
CA SER A 54 -2.00 -0.87 14.41
C SER A 54 -2.63 -0.28 15.67
N ILE A 55 -2.19 0.91 16.10
CA ILE A 55 -2.82 1.65 17.21
C ILE A 55 -4.25 2.02 16.86
N ARG A 56 -4.49 2.51 15.63
CA ARG A 56 -5.85 2.82 15.15
C ARG A 56 -6.73 1.57 15.14
N LEU A 57 -6.24 0.45 14.62
CA LEU A 57 -6.97 -0.81 14.56
C LEU A 57 -7.31 -1.33 15.97
N PHE A 58 -6.37 -1.21 16.90
CA PHE A 58 -6.61 -1.52 18.31
C PHE A 58 -7.71 -0.62 18.89
N TYR A 59 -7.68 0.68 18.61
CA TYR A 59 -8.72 1.62 19.06
C TYR A 59 -10.10 1.33 18.45
N GLU A 60 -10.16 1.02 17.15
CA GLU A 60 -11.40 0.59 16.47
C GLU A 60 -11.95 -0.72 17.05
N THR A 61 -11.07 -1.67 17.39
CA THR A 61 -11.45 -2.94 18.04
C THR A 61 -12.15 -2.72 19.39
N PHE A 62 -11.79 -1.66 20.12
CA PHE A 62 -12.44 -1.29 21.39
C PHE A 62 -13.66 -0.38 21.22
N ARG A 63 -13.73 0.44 20.15
CA ARG A 63 -14.77 1.46 19.97
C ARG A 63 -15.96 1.01 19.11
N TYR A 64 -15.78 0.09 18.17
CA TYR A 64 -16.86 -0.34 17.27
C TYR A 64 -17.63 -1.54 17.85
N GLN A 65 -18.78 -1.27 18.48
CA GLN A 65 -19.89 -2.22 18.55
C GLN A 65 -20.68 -2.14 17.25
N ALA A 66 -20.80 -3.29 16.57
CA ALA A 66 -21.74 -3.58 15.48
C ALA A 66 -21.78 -2.56 14.32
N ASN A 67 -21.18 -2.91 13.19
CA ASN A 67 -21.86 -2.69 11.92
C ASN A 67 -21.59 -3.86 10.95
N GLU A 68 -22.59 -4.08 10.11
CA GLU A 68 -22.99 -5.33 9.48
C GLU A 68 -21.87 -6.23 8.92
N GLN A 69 -22.00 -7.52 9.23
CA GLN A 69 -21.27 -8.57 8.54
C GLN A 69 -21.83 -8.68 7.11
N GLU A 70 -21.23 -7.99 6.15
CA GLU A 70 -21.31 -8.47 4.77
C GLU A 70 -20.74 -9.90 4.76
N LYS A 71 -21.58 -10.85 4.35
CA LYS A 71 -21.12 -12.21 4.06
C LYS A 71 -20.01 -12.08 3.04
N VAL A 72 -18.78 -12.37 3.43
CA VAL A 72 -17.65 -12.49 2.50
C VAL A 72 -17.91 -13.73 1.64
N THR A 73 -18.76 -13.57 0.62
CA THR A 73 -18.87 -14.53 -0.46
C THR A 73 -17.57 -14.38 -1.25
N LEU A 74 -16.79 -15.45 -1.33
CA LEU A 74 -15.61 -15.50 -2.18
C LEU A 74 -16.05 -15.26 -3.64
N ASP A 75 -15.92 -14.01 -4.07
CA ASP A 75 -16.38 -13.57 -5.38
C ASP A 75 -15.27 -13.87 -6.39
N TRP A 76 -15.20 -15.13 -6.82
CA TRP A 76 -14.15 -15.66 -7.70
C TRP A 76 -13.97 -14.83 -8.97
N LYS A 77 -15.05 -14.19 -9.44
CA LYS A 77 -15.02 -13.25 -10.57
C LYS A 77 -14.16 -12.02 -10.26
N ARG A 78 -14.36 -11.40 -9.10
CA ARG A 78 -13.56 -10.23 -8.68
C ARG A 78 -12.11 -10.62 -8.46
N PHE A 79 -11.88 -11.77 -7.83
CA PHE A 79 -10.53 -12.31 -7.64
C PHE A 79 -9.79 -12.50 -8.97
N LEU A 80 -10.43 -13.12 -9.96
CA LEU A 80 -9.85 -13.32 -11.28
C LEU A 80 -9.57 -11.99 -11.99
N ILE A 81 -10.49 -11.02 -11.91
CA ILE A 81 -10.29 -9.68 -12.49
C ILE A 81 -9.06 -8.99 -11.88
N VAL A 82 -8.90 -9.06 -10.55
CA VAL A 82 -7.73 -8.47 -9.87
C VAL A 82 -6.45 -9.18 -10.29
N ILE A 83 -6.44 -10.52 -10.40
CA ILE A 83 -5.26 -11.26 -10.91
C ILE A 83 -4.87 -10.78 -12.31
N VAL A 84 -5.84 -10.69 -13.22
CA VAL A 84 -5.59 -10.23 -14.59
C VAL A 84 -5.09 -8.78 -14.59
N ALA A 85 -5.66 -7.92 -13.73
CA ALA A 85 -5.21 -6.54 -13.59
C ALA A 85 -3.77 -6.45 -13.06
N VAL A 86 -3.35 -7.33 -12.14
CA VAL A 86 -1.96 -7.41 -11.65
C VAL A 86 -1.01 -7.85 -12.76
N LEU A 87 -1.38 -8.88 -13.54
CA LEU A 87 -0.57 -9.31 -14.68
C LEU A 87 -0.43 -8.20 -15.73
N PHE A 88 -1.53 -7.53 -16.04
CA PHE A 88 -1.53 -6.37 -16.93
C PHE A 88 -0.67 -5.23 -16.38
N TYR A 89 -0.74 -4.94 -15.07
CA TYR A 89 0.10 -3.94 -14.43
C TYR A 89 1.59 -4.27 -14.58
N ALA A 90 1.99 -5.51 -14.29
CA ALA A 90 3.37 -5.95 -14.37
C ALA A 90 3.92 -5.87 -15.80
N SER A 91 3.15 -6.32 -16.80
CA SER A 91 3.58 -6.26 -18.21
C SER A 91 3.55 -4.85 -18.78
N SER A 92 2.62 -4.00 -18.33
CA SER A 92 2.52 -2.62 -18.82
C SER A 92 3.53 -1.67 -18.18
N LEU A 93 4.15 -2.03 -17.04
CA LEU A 93 5.12 -1.17 -16.35
C LEU A 93 6.28 -0.74 -17.25
N GLU A 94 6.79 -1.66 -18.08
CA GLU A 94 7.88 -1.38 -19.02
C GLU A 94 7.44 -0.43 -20.15
N TRP A 95 6.19 -0.57 -20.62
CA TRP A 95 5.68 0.12 -21.80
C TRP A 95 4.95 1.43 -21.50
N LEU A 96 4.21 1.52 -20.40
CA LEU A 96 3.40 2.69 -20.02
C LEU A 96 4.04 3.49 -18.87
N GLY A 97 4.99 2.89 -18.15
CA GLY A 97 5.61 3.49 -16.98
C GLY A 97 4.75 3.44 -15.72
N TYR A 98 5.36 3.78 -14.59
CA TYR A 98 4.79 3.55 -13.26
C TYR A 98 3.47 4.30 -13.03
N ILE A 99 3.42 5.59 -13.41
CA ILE A 99 2.26 6.45 -13.09
C ILE A 99 1.01 5.93 -13.80
N LEU A 100 1.09 5.70 -15.12
CA LEU A 100 -0.04 5.24 -15.93
C LEU A 100 -0.46 3.81 -15.59
N SER A 101 0.49 2.88 -15.48
CA SER A 101 0.17 1.50 -15.13
C SER A 101 -0.50 1.41 -13.76
N THR A 102 0.02 2.13 -12.76
CA THR A 102 -0.54 2.12 -11.39
C THR A 102 -1.91 2.78 -11.37
N PHE A 103 -2.10 3.89 -12.10
CA PHE A 103 -3.39 4.55 -12.22
C PHE A 103 -4.46 3.61 -12.80
N ILE A 104 -4.17 2.97 -13.94
CA ILE A 104 -5.11 2.05 -14.60
C ILE A 104 -5.41 0.85 -13.67
N PHE A 105 -4.37 0.28 -13.06
CA PHE A 105 -4.51 -0.82 -12.11
C PHE A 105 -5.44 -0.48 -10.94
N LEU A 106 -5.24 0.69 -10.31
CA LEU A 106 -6.05 1.13 -9.19
C LEU A 106 -7.49 1.43 -9.61
N VAL A 107 -7.69 2.05 -10.78
CA VAL A 107 -9.03 2.30 -11.33
C VAL A 107 -9.79 0.98 -11.53
N ILE A 108 -9.15 -0.01 -12.17
CA ILE A 108 -9.77 -1.34 -12.39
C ILE A 108 -10.08 -2.02 -11.06
N THR A 109 -9.14 -2.00 -10.12
CA THR A 109 -9.27 -2.67 -8.82
C THR A 109 -10.38 -2.04 -7.98
N PHE A 110 -10.37 -0.71 -7.82
CA PHE A 110 -11.40 0.00 -7.07
C PHE A 110 -12.77 -0.13 -7.72
N GLN A 111 -12.87 -0.06 -9.04
CA GLN A 111 -14.14 -0.26 -9.73
C GLN A 111 -14.66 -1.71 -9.59
N THR A 112 -13.75 -2.67 -9.47
CA THR A 112 -14.09 -4.09 -9.23
C THR A 112 -14.56 -4.32 -7.80
N MET A 113 -14.04 -3.59 -6.80
CA MET A 113 -14.42 -3.72 -5.39
C MET A 113 -15.63 -2.83 -5.01
N GLU A 114 -15.56 -1.53 -5.27
CA GLU A 114 -16.62 -0.56 -5.01
C GLU A 114 -17.19 -0.01 -6.32
N ARG A 115 -18.29 -0.59 -6.80
CA ARG A 115 -18.97 -0.12 -8.01
C ARG A 115 -19.66 1.21 -7.75
N GLY A 116 -19.38 2.22 -8.59
CA GLY A 116 -20.21 3.42 -8.72
C GLY A 116 -19.57 4.75 -8.30
N LYS A 117 -18.41 4.75 -7.62
CA LYS A 117 -17.73 5.98 -7.18
C LYS A 117 -16.61 6.42 -8.14
N TRP A 118 -16.92 6.58 -9.42
CA TRP A 118 -15.92 6.90 -10.46
C TRP A 118 -15.06 8.13 -10.14
N ILE A 119 -15.66 9.20 -9.60
CA ILE A 119 -14.94 10.44 -9.26
C ILE A 119 -13.92 10.18 -8.14
N SER A 120 -14.33 9.50 -7.07
CA SER A 120 -13.42 9.14 -5.97
C SER A 120 -12.33 8.19 -6.45
N THR A 121 -12.68 7.19 -7.27
CA THR A 121 -11.72 6.24 -7.85
C THR A 121 -10.66 6.95 -8.68
N ILE A 122 -11.05 7.86 -9.56
CA ILE A 122 -10.11 8.61 -10.41
C ILE A 122 -9.23 9.53 -9.56
N LEU A 123 -9.81 10.29 -8.63
CA LEU A 123 -9.05 11.20 -7.77
C LEU A 123 -8.04 10.46 -6.88
N VAL A 124 -8.48 9.39 -6.21
CA VAL A 124 -7.62 8.60 -5.32
C VAL A 124 -6.54 7.90 -6.13
N SER A 125 -6.88 7.30 -7.27
CA SER A 125 -5.88 6.61 -8.11
C SER A 125 -4.85 7.57 -8.69
N GLY A 126 -5.28 8.76 -9.14
CA GLY A 126 -4.41 9.81 -9.66
C GLY A 126 -3.48 10.37 -8.59
N PHE A 127 -4.05 10.73 -7.44
CA PHE A 127 -3.27 11.24 -6.32
C PHE A 127 -2.30 10.19 -5.76
N PHE A 128 -2.72 8.92 -5.67
CA PHE A 128 -1.88 7.84 -5.17
C PHE A 128 -0.71 7.53 -6.11
N SER A 129 -0.99 7.30 -7.40
CA SER A 129 0.07 7.02 -8.39
C SER A 129 1.06 8.17 -8.51
N GLY A 130 0.57 9.41 -8.64
CA GLY A 130 1.41 10.60 -8.72
C GLY A 130 2.15 10.91 -7.41
N GLY A 131 1.47 10.76 -6.27
CA GLY A 131 2.04 10.99 -4.95
C GLY A 131 3.15 10.01 -4.60
N VAL A 132 2.97 8.71 -4.88
CA VAL A 132 4.02 7.70 -4.67
C VAL A 132 5.19 7.95 -5.61
N TYR A 133 4.94 8.27 -6.89
CA TYR A 133 6.02 8.64 -7.80
C TYR A 133 6.79 9.87 -7.31
N TYR A 134 6.09 10.92 -6.87
CA TYR A 134 6.72 12.12 -6.34
C TYR A 134 7.59 11.83 -5.11
N LEU A 135 7.03 11.12 -4.13
CA LEU A 135 7.77 10.71 -2.93
C LEU A 135 8.99 9.87 -3.31
N TYR A 136 8.84 8.88 -4.17
CA TYR A 136 9.94 7.96 -4.47
C TYR A 136 11.04 8.59 -5.32
N VAL A 137 10.68 9.34 -6.37
CA VAL A 137 11.64 9.94 -7.30
C VAL A 137 12.22 11.24 -6.76
N ASN A 138 11.40 12.14 -6.21
CA ASN A 138 11.86 13.47 -5.79
C ASN A 138 12.35 13.49 -4.34
N VAL A 139 11.68 12.79 -3.43
CA VAL A 139 12.05 12.81 -2.00
C VAL A 139 13.09 11.74 -1.69
N LEU A 140 12.85 10.50 -2.12
CA LEU A 140 13.75 9.37 -1.87
C LEU A 140 14.88 9.23 -2.90
N LYS A 141 14.86 10.02 -3.98
CA LYS A 141 15.82 9.94 -5.11
C LYS A 141 15.96 8.53 -5.70
N GLY A 142 14.89 7.74 -5.62
CA GLY A 142 14.81 6.40 -6.20
C GLY A 142 14.53 6.45 -7.71
N VAL A 143 14.87 5.37 -8.40
CA VAL A 143 14.58 5.20 -9.84
C VAL A 143 13.26 4.44 -10.00
N LEU A 144 12.29 5.07 -10.66
CA LEU A 144 11.06 4.41 -11.13
C LEU A 144 10.94 4.60 -12.65
N PRO A 145 10.41 3.60 -13.37
CA PRO A 145 10.07 3.77 -14.79
C PRO A 145 9.07 4.91 -14.89
N SER A 146 9.48 6.01 -15.52
CA SER A 146 8.67 7.23 -15.56
C SER A 146 7.62 7.11 -16.66
N PHE A 147 7.93 7.60 -17.85
CA PHE A 147 7.16 7.43 -19.08
C PHE A 147 8.01 6.60 -20.06
N PRO A 148 7.42 5.85 -21.02
CA PRO A 148 8.14 5.45 -22.22
C PRO A 148 8.56 6.71 -22.98
N LEU A 149 9.75 7.20 -22.71
CA LEU A 149 10.44 8.07 -23.65
C LEU A 149 11.15 7.15 -24.63
N PHE A 150 10.73 7.25 -25.89
CA PHE A 150 11.56 6.85 -27.02
C PHE A 150 12.98 7.38 -26.86
#